data_AF-A0A078I0E2-F1
#
_entry.id   AF-A0A078I0E2-F1
#
_cell.length_a   1.000
_cell.length_b   1.000
_cell.length_c   1.000
_cell.angle_alpha   90.00
_cell.angle_beta   90.00
_cell.angle_gamma   90.00
#
_symmetry.space_group_name_H-M   'P 1'
#
loop_
_entity.id
_entity.type
_entity.pdbx_description
1 polymer ?
#
loop_
_entity_poly.entity_id
_entity_poly.type
_entity_poly.pdbx_seq_one_letter_code
_entity_poly.pdbx_strand_id
1 'polypeptide(L)' 'MAKAASLFVFPVMFFVMLSLVEYNMGCMAVIGSCRYIPDCGASCRVRFGIKALGYCDRDGAYGTCICTYPCLSDKINI' A
#
# COMPACT_ATOMS: atom_id res chain seq x y z
N MET A 1 -10.20 32.19 32.88
CA MET A 1 -9.11 31.21 32.66
C MET A 1 -9.50 30.35 31.47
N ALA A 2 -9.04 30.72 30.27
CA ALA A 2 -9.46 30.07 29.03
C ALA A 2 -8.25 29.94 28.10
N LYS A 3 -7.64 28.75 28.06
CA LYS A 3 -6.82 28.21 26.96
C LYS A 3 -5.99 27.04 27.47
N ALA A 4 -6.64 25.90 27.70
CA ALA A 4 -5.94 24.63 27.86
C ALA A 4 -6.50 23.55 26.90
N ALA A 5 -7.77 23.69 26.49
CA ALA A 5 -8.41 22.76 25.55
C ALA A 5 -7.82 22.81 24.12
N SER A 6 -7.16 23.92 23.73
CA SER A 6 -6.74 24.14 22.33
C SER A 6 -5.46 23.41 21.93
N LEU A 7 -4.61 23.02 22.88
CA LEU A 7 -3.32 22.37 22.58
C LEU A 7 -3.44 20.86 22.41
N PHE A 8 -4.51 20.23 22.91
CA PHE A 8 -4.73 18.79 22.85
C PHE A 8 -5.38 18.33 21.54
N VAL A 9 -6.11 19.21 20.85
CA VAL A 9 -6.72 18.91 19.55
C VAL A 9 -5.65 18.71 18.48
N PHE A 10 -4.58 19.50 18.49
CA PHE A 10 -3.48 19.40 17.54
C PHE A 10 -2.78 18.03 17.51
N PRO A 11 -2.29 17.47 18.64
CA PRO A 11 -1.64 16.18 18.65
C PRO A 11 -2.61 15.05 18.27
N VAL A 12 -3.87 15.09 18.73
CA VAL A 12 -4.87 14.06 18.38
C VAL A 12 -5.17 14.06 16.88
N MET A 13 -5.38 15.24 16.27
CA MET A 13 -5.59 15.35 14.82
C MET A 13 -4.36 14.87 14.04
N PHE A 14 -3.15 15.13 14.54
CA PHE A 14 -1.91 14.65 13.92
C PHE A 14 -1.81 13.12 13.93
N PHE A 15 -2.13 12.47 15.06
CA PHE A 15 -2.15 11.01 15.15
C PHE A 15 -3.20 10.36 14.23
N VAL A 16 -4.38 10.98 14.09
CA VAL A 16 -5.44 10.47 13.19
C VAL A 16 -5.03 10.58 11.73
N MET A 17 -4.40 11.69 11.33
CA MET A 17 -3.93 11.85 9.95
C MET A 17 -2.77 10.89 9.64
N LEU A 18 -1.84 10.66 10.58
CA LEU A 18 -0.75 9.69 10.39
C LEU A 18 -1.27 8.26 10.23
N SER A 19 -2.18 7.85 11.11
CA SER A 19 -2.79 6.50 11.04
C SER A 19 -3.62 6.30 9.77
N LEU A 20 -4.25 7.35 9.25
CA LEU A 20 -4.94 7.31 7.96
C LEU A 20 -3.95 7.19 6.78
N VAL A 21 -2.79 7.86 6.84
CA VAL A 21 -1.73 7.73 5.82
C VAL A 21 -1.14 6.33 5.81
N GLU A 22 -0.78 5.80 6.99
CA GLU A 22 -0.27 4.43 7.13
C GLU A 22 -1.30 3.38 6.65
N TYR A 23 -2.60 3.59 6.95
CA TYR A 23 -3.66 2.71 6.46
C TYR A 23 -3.85 2.77 4.93
N ASN A 24 -3.59 3.93 4.31
CA ASN A 24 -3.66 4.11 2.85
C ASN A 24 -2.34 3.76 2.13
N MET A 25 -1.25 3.52 2.85
CA MET A 25 -0.02 2.96 2.29
C MET A 25 -0.29 1.48 1.98
N GLY A 26 -0.78 1.21 0.78
CA GLY A 26 -0.92 -0.14 0.26
C GLY A 26 0.41 -0.90 0.32
N CYS A 27 0.32 -2.21 0.42
CA CYS A 27 1.47 -3.11 0.36
C CYS A 27 2.00 -3.18 -1.07
N MET A 28 3.31 -3.37 -1.20
CA MET A 28 3.96 -3.57 -2.49
C MET A 28 4.70 -4.90 -2.55
N ALA A 29 4.65 -5.58 -3.69
CA ALA A 29 5.38 -6.83 -3.92
C ALA A 29 5.86 -6.93 -5.37
N VAL A 30 7.07 -7.46 -5.56
CA VAL A 30 7.61 -7.78 -6.90
C VAL A 30 7.37 -9.26 -7.18
N ILE A 31 6.72 -9.57 -8.30
CA ILE A 31 6.35 -10.96 -8.62
C ILE A 31 7.17 -11.60 -9.74
N GLY A 32 8.00 -10.82 -10.44
CA GLY A 32 8.89 -11.33 -11.48
C GLY A 32 9.20 -10.30 -12.55
N SER A 33 9.69 -10.75 -13.71
CA SER A 33 9.97 -9.88 -14.85
C SER A 33 8.78 -9.79 -15.80
N CYS A 34 8.53 -8.59 -16.33
CA CYS A 34 7.48 -8.32 -17.30
C CYS A 34 7.65 -9.04 -18.64
N ARG A 35 8.86 -9.51 -18.95
CA ARG A 35 9.08 -10.38 -20.12
C ARG A 35 8.35 -11.72 -20.01
N TYR A 36 8.24 -12.27 -18.80
CA TYR A 36 7.57 -13.54 -18.54
C TYR A 36 6.14 -13.37 -18.02
N ILE A 37 5.81 -12.15 -17.56
CA ILE A 37 4.50 -11.77 -17.04
C ILE A 37 3.94 -10.67 -17.95
N PRO A 38 3.39 -11.02 -19.12
CA PRO A 38 2.90 -10.04 -20.09
C PRO A 38 1.73 -9.22 -19.53
N ASP A 39 0.92 -9.81 -18.65
CA ASP A 39 -0.19 -9.15 -17.97
C ASP A 39 0.06 -9.07 -16.45
N CYS A 40 0.91 -8.10 -16.08
CA CYS A 40 1.29 -7.85 -14.70
C CYS A 40 0.07 -7.52 -13.82
N GLY A 41 -0.85 -6.70 -14.34
CA GLY A 41 -2.08 -6.32 -13.63
C GLY A 41 -2.97 -7.52 -13.30
N ALA A 42 -3.25 -8.38 -14.28
CA ALA A 42 -4.03 -9.59 -14.03
C ALA A 42 -3.33 -10.52 -13.03
N SER A 43 -2.01 -10.69 -13.15
CA SER A 43 -1.22 -11.55 -12.26
C SER A 43 -1.24 -11.05 -10.81
N CYS A 44 -1.13 -9.73 -10.60
CA CYS A 44 -1.26 -9.13 -9.28
C CYS A 44 -2.66 -9.34 -8.69
N ARG A 45 -3.72 -9.25 -9.50
CA ARG A 45 -5.10 -9.50 -9.05
C ARG A 45 -5.36 -10.95 -8.65
N VAL A 46 -4.80 -11.89 -9.41
CA VAL A 46 -4.88 -13.33 -9.09
C VAL A 46 -4.17 -13.63 -7.76
N ARG A 47 -3.03 -12.98 -7.50
CA ARG A 47 -2.18 -13.28 -6.33
C ARG A 47 -2.59 -12.55 -5.05
N PHE A 48 -3.01 -11.29 -5.16
CA PHE A 48 -3.29 -10.41 -4.01
C PHE A 48 -4.75 -9.95 -3.92
N GLY A 49 -5.60 -10.42 -4.84
CA GLY A 49 -7.04 -10.14 -4.86
C GLY A 49 -7.42 -9.03 -5.85
N ILE A 50 -8.73 -8.90 -6.12
CA ILE A 50 -9.25 -8.06 -7.21
C ILE A 50 -8.89 -6.57 -7.12
N LYS A 51 -8.57 -6.10 -5.90
CA LYS A 51 -8.20 -4.71 -5.61
C LYS A 51 -6.70 -4.44 -5.83
N ALA A 52 -5.92 -5.47 -6.14
CA ALA A 52 -4.52 -5.30 -6.48
C ALA A 52 -4.37 -4.63 -7.84
N LEU A 53 -3.40 -3.73 -7.91
CA LEU A 53 -2.92 -3.08 -9.11
C LEU A 53 -1.55 -3.66 -9.44
N GLY A 54 -1.23 -3.72 -10.72
CA GLY A 54 0.06 -4.22 -11.20
C GLY A 54 0.56 -3.33 -12.32
N TYR A 55 1.84 -2.99 -12.28
CA TYR A 55 2.50 -2.23 -13.33
C TYR A 55 3.91 -2.77 -13.58
N CYS A 56 4.36 -2.57 -14.81
CA CYS A 56 5.71 -2.91 -15.22
C CYS A 56 6.61 -1.72 -15.04
N ASP A 57 7.45 -1.78 -14.01
CA ASP A 57 8.54 -0.85 -13.86
C ASP A 57 9.65 -1.22 -14.85
N ARG A 58 10.08 -0.26 -15.66
CA ARG A 58 11.05 -0.47 -16.76
C ARG A 58 12.45 -0.01 -16.39
N ASP A 59 12.75 0.16 -15.11
CA ASP A 59 14.11 0.32 -14.62
C ASP A 59 14.92 -0.99 -14.83
N GLY A 60 15.41 -1.20 -16.06
CA GLY A 60 16.20 -2.35 -16.48
C GLY A 60 15.83 -2.91 -17.87
N ALA A 61 16.49 -4.00 -18.28
CA ALA A 61 16.33 -4.56 -19.64
C ALA A 61 14.95 -5.18 -19.93
N TYR A 62 14.34 -5.85 -18.95
CA TYR A 62 13.11 -6.63 -19.15
C TYR A 62 11.92 -6.15 -18.31
N GLY A 63 12.13 -5.11 -17.49
CA GLY A 63 11.19 -4.61 -16.51
C GLY A 63 10.81 -5.59 -15.40
N THR A 64 10.47 -5.06 -14.24
CA THR A 64 9.98 -5.81 -13.07
C THR A 64 8.47 -5.56 -12.92
N CYS A 65 7.73 -6.63 -12.66
CA CYS A 65 6.30 -6.55 -12.41
C CYS A 65 6.08 -6.27 -10.92
N ILE A 66 5.60 -5.06 -10.64
CA ILE A 66 5.33 -4.55 -9.29
C ILE A 66 3.82 -4.57 -9.06
N CYS A 67 3.41 -5.20 -7.96
CA CYS A 67 2.04 -5.23 -7.49
C CYS A 67 1.88 -4.26 -6.32
N THR A 68 0.83 -3.45 -6.33
CA THR A 68 0.35 -2.70 -5.16
C THR A 68 -1.02 -3.19 -4.76
N TYR A 69 -1.23 -3.49 -3.49
CA TYR A 69 -2.47 -4.11 -3.01
C TYR A 69 -2.79 -3.63 -1.59
N PRO A 70 -4.06 -3.62 -1.18
CA PRO A 70 -4.39 -3.30 0.21
C PRO A 70 -3.67 -4.30 1.14
N CYS A 71 -2.87 -3.80 2.07
CA CYS A 71 -2.35 -4.66 3.13
C CYS A 71 -3.53 -5.27 3.87
N LEU A 72 -3.58 -6.60 3.98
CA LEU A 72 -4.48 -7.20 4.96
C LEU A 72 -3.92 -6.85 6.33
N SER A 73 -4.49 -5.83 6.97
CA SER A 73 -4.41 -5.75 8.42
C SER A 73 -5.04 -7.02 8.96
N ASP A 74 -4.20 -7.82 9.59
CA ASP A 74 -4.54 -8.92 10.49
C ASP A 74 -4.80 -10.32 9.89
N LYS A 75 -3.74 -11.14 9.93
CA LYS A 75 -3.76 -12.32 10.81
C LYS A 75 -2.48 -12.36 11.64
N ILE A 76 -2.42 -11.52 12.66
CA ILE A 76 -1.64 -11.80 13.88
C ILE A 76 -2.67 -11.76 15.01
N ASN A 77 -3.38 -12.88 15.16
CA ASN A 77 -4.03 -13.22 16.41
C ASN A 77 -3.55 -14.62 16.79
N ILE A 78 -2.45 -14.67 17.54
CA ILE A 78 -2.02 -15.81 18.36
C ILE A 78 -2.03 -15.30 19.80
#